data_AF-A0A8C2TXA9-F1
#
_entry.id   AF-A0A8C2TXA9-F1
#
_cell.length_a   1.000
_cell.length_b   1.000
_cell.length_c   1.000
_cell.angle_alpha   90.00
_cell.angle_beta   90.00
_cell.angle_gamma   90.00
#
_symmetry.space_group_name_H-M   'P 1'
#
loop_
_entity.id
_entity.type
_entity.pdbx_description
1 polymer ?
#
loop_
_entity_poly.entity_id
_entity_poly.type
_entity_poly.pdbx_seq_one_letter_code
_entity_poly.pdbx_strand_id
1 'polypeptide(L)'
;MPAPAASIGRRSHMRGGAVPLPPSSSPPPGLCAGSGRSMSALKVYSTSVTGSREIKSQQSEVTRILDGKNIKYELVDISQDNALREEMRAKAGNPKAIPPQIVNGDHYCGDYELFVEAVEQNTLQEFLKLA
;
A
#
# COMPACT_ATOMS: atom_id res chain seq x y z
N MET A 1 -55.29 -35.93 47.91
CA MET A 1 -55.04 -36.01 46.45
C MET A 1 -54.70 -34.60 45.96
N PRO A 2 -53.71 -34.44 45.07
CA PRO A 2 -52.43 -33.68 45.14
C PRO A 2 -52.60 -32.15 44.94
N ALA A 3 -51.62 -31.23 45.01
CA ALA A 3 -50.26 -31.04 45.56
C ALA A 3 -49.95 -29.50 45.40
N PRO A 4 -48.97 -28.93 46.12
CA PRO A 4 -48.61 -27.49 46.14
C PRO A 4 -47.36 -27.13 45.29
N ALA A 5 -47.15 -25.85 44.94
CA ALA A 5 -45.83 -25.16 44.79
C ALA A 5 -46.00 -23.78 44.10
N ALA A 6 -45.70 -22.65 44.76
CA ALA A 6 -44.38 -22.01 44.85
C ALA A 6 -43.83 -21.47 43.50
N SER A 7 -44.04 -20.17 43.25
CA SER A 7 -43.32 -19.41 42.22
C SER A 7 -42.35 -18.44 42.90
N ILE A 8 -41.14 -18.91 43.20
CA ILE A 8 -39.98 -18.07 43.51
C ILE A 8 -38.73 -18.84 43.10
N GLY A 9 -37.84 -18.14 42.39
CA GLY A 9 -36.42 -18.32 42.60
C GLY A 9 -35.62 -18.96 41.48
N ARG A 10 -34.98 -18.07 40.72
CA ARG A 10 -33.53 -18.05 40.44
C ARG A 10 -32.96 -18.93 39.32
N ARG A 11 -31.91 -18.32 38.74
CA ARG A 11 -30.68 -18.94 38.19
C ARG A 11 -30.86 -19.59 36.81
N SER A 12 -30.00 -19.40 35.82
CA SER A 12 -28.69 -18.74 35.75
C SER A 12 -28.44 -18.35 34.29
N HIS A 13 -27.93 -17.15 34.06
CA HIS A 13 -27.18 -16.87 32.86
C HIS A 13 -25.88 -17.69 32.91
N MET A 14 -25.75 -18.67 32.01
CA MET A 14 -24.49 -19.35 31.72
C MET A 14 -24.34 -19.45 30.20
N ARG A 15 -24.01 -18.33 29.55
CA ARG A 15 -23.16 -18.33 28.36
C ARG A 15 -21.75 -18.18 28.92
N GLY A 16 -20.88 -19.19 28.96
CA GLY A 16 -20.53 -20.06 27.86
C GLY A 16 -19.27 -19.49 27.20
N GLY A 17 -18.11 -19.92 27.69
CA GLY A 17 -16.85 -19.98 26.95
C GLY A 17 -16.17 -18.65 26.60
N ALA A 18 -15.20 -18.27 27.43
CA ALA A 18 -14.09 -17.43 27.00
C ALA A 18 -13.24 -18.19 25.96
N VAL A 19 -13.02 -17.59 24.79
CA VAL A 19 -11.81 -17.80 23.99
C VAL A 19 -11.19 -16.42 23.71
N PRO A 20 -10.15 -16.01 24.43
CA PRO A 20 -9.35 -14.88 24.02
C PRO A 20 -8.61 -15.28 22.73
N LEU A 21 -8.91 -14.59 21.64
CA LEU A 21 -8.11 -14.66 20.42
C LEU A 21 -6.71 -14.12 20.75
N PRO A 22 -5.63 -14.78 20.30
CA PRO A 22 -4.28 -14.29 20.55
C PRO A 22 -4.08 -12.93 19.87
N PRO A 23 -3.33 -11.98 20.47
CA PRO A 23 -2.78 -10.89 19.69
C PRO A 23 -1.86 -11.53 18.64
N SER A 24 -2.10 -11.24 17.36
CA SER A 24 -1.14 -11.60 16.31
C SER A 24 0.17 -10.88 16.63
N SER A 25 1.06 -11.61 17.29
CA SER A 25 2.49 -11.34 17.30
C SER A 25 2.97 -11.36 15.86
N SER A 26 3.15 -10.18 15.30
CA SER A 26 4.12 -9.97 14.24
C SER A 26 4.99 -8.77 14.64
N PRO A 27 6.10 -9.00 15.34
CA PRO A 27 7.25 -8.10 15.27
C PRO A 27 8.40 -8.79 14.51
N PRO A 28 9.44 -8.05 14.07
CA PRO A 28 9.45 -6.86 13.21
C PRO A 28 10.42 -7.08 12.01
N PRO A 29 10.47 -6.23 10.97
CA PRO A 29 11.73 -6.04 10.25
C PRO A 29 12.56 -5.03 11.03
N GLY A 30 13.41 -5.54 11.91
CA GLY A 30 14.60 -4.80 12.33
C GLY A 30 15.61 -4.87 11.19
N LEU A 31 15.91 -3.72 10.58
CA LEU A 31 17.17 -3.49 9.87
C LEU A 31 17.56 -2.02 10.02
N CYS A 32 18.66 -1.84 10.74
CA CYS A 32 19.68 -0.82 10.60
C CYS A 32 19.26 0.66 10.56
N ALA A 33 19.71 1.39 11.57
CA ALA A 33 20.15 2.77 11.40
C ALA A 33 21.05 2.88 10.17
N GLY A 34 20.57 3.61 9.16
CA GLY A 34 21.37 4.13 8.06
C GLY A 34 21.42 5.64 8.19
N SER A 35 22.63 6.18 8.37
CA SER A 35 22.97 7.60 8.36
C SER A 35 22.17 8.39 7.32
N GLY A 36 21.81 9.63 7.69
CA GLY A 36 21.11 10.58 6.83
C GLY A 36 21.61 10.57 5.39
N ARG A 37 20.75 10.11 4.49
CA ARG A 37 20.97 10.12 3.06
C ARG A 37 19.72 10.75 2.46
N SER A 38 19.94 11.83 1.71
CA SER A 38 18.96 12.77 1.16
C SER A 38 17.56 12.15 1.00
N MET A 39 16.54 12.75 1.63
CA MET A 39 15.14 12.34 1.44
C MET A 39 14.81 12.42 -0.05
N SER A 40 14.93 11.29 -0.72
CA SER A 40 14.57 11.17 -2.12
C SER A 40 13.05 11.25 -2.16
N ALA A 41 12.52 12.27 -2.83
CA ALA A 41 11.09 12.53 -2.91
C ALA A 41 10.44 11.62 -3.96
N LEU A 42 10.62 10.30 -3.81
CA LEU A 42 10.03 9.34 -4.74
C LEU A 42 8.51 9.38 -4.62
N LYS A 43 7.84 9.73 -5.69
CA LYS A 43 6.38 9.80 -5.83
C LYS A 43 5.91 8.76 -6.82
N VAL A 44 5.00 7.92 -6.37
CA VAL A 44 4.35 6.90 -7.21
C VAL A 44 2.91 7.34 -7.40
N TYR A 45 2.58 7.76 -8.61
CA TYR A 45 1.22 8.15 -8.94
C TYR A 45 0.35 6.91 -9.11
N SER A 46 -0.68 6.81 -8.29
CA SER A 46 -1.70 5.77 -8.31
C SER A 46 -3.09 6.36 -8.49
N THR A 47 -4.08 5.53 -8.76
CA THR A 47 -5.50 5.87 -8.75
C THR A 47 -6.29 4.77 -8.05
N SER A 48 -7.05 5.19 -7.05
CA SER A 48 -8.02 4.35 -6.36
C SER A 48 -9.29 4.19 -7.19
N VAL A 49 -9.58 5.17 -8.06
CA VAL A 49 -10.73 5.19 -8.96
C VAL A 49 -10.29 4.73 -10.36
N THR A 50 -10.31 3.42 -10.57
CA THR A 50 -10.13 2.82 -11.91
C THR A 50 -10.98 1.56 -12.07
N GLY A 51 -11.59 1.42 -13.25
CA GLY A 51 -12.32 0.21 -13.65
C GLY A 51 -11.43 -0.86 -14.29
N SER A 52 -10.19 -0.51 -14.66
CA SER A 52 -9.27 -1.42 -15.35
C SER A 52 -8.53 -2.30 -14.35
N ARG A 53 -8.68 -3.61 -14.51
CA ARG A 53 -7.99 -4.61 -13.66
C ARG A 53 -6.47 -4.54 -13.83
N GLU A 54 -6.01 -4.34 -15.07
CA GLU A 54 -4.59 -4.20 -15.39
C GLU A 54 -3.94 -3.07 -14.60
N ILE A 55 -4.54 -1.88 -14.63
CA ILE A 55 -4.05 -0.71 -13.88
C ILE A 55 -3.96 -0.99 -12.38
N LYS A 56 -4.96 -1.65 -11.77
CA LYS A 56 -4.90 -2.03 -10.34
C LYS A 56 -3.78 -3.03 -10.06
N SER A 57 -3.60 -4.01 -10.94
CA SER A 57 -2.57 -5.03 -10.81
C SER A 57 -1.17 -4.40 -10.87
N GLN A 58 -0.91 -3.58 -11.89
CA GLN A 58 0.37 -2.90 -12.09
C GLN A 58 0.74 -2.03 -10.87
N GLN A 59 -0.19 -1.20 -10.39
CA GLN A 59 0.04 -0.36 -9.20
C GLN A 59 0.35 -1.18 -7.94
N SER A 60 -0.39 -2.27 -7.73
CA SER A 60 -0.19 -3.15 -6.57
C SER A 60 1.15 -3.87 -6.64
N GLU A 61 1.61 -4.19 -7.84
CA GLU A 61 2.91 -4.82 -8.05
C GLU A 61 4.06 -3.84 -7.79
N VAL A 62 3.97 -2.61 -8.32
CA VAL A 62 4.96 -1.55 -8.08
C VAL A 62 5.14 -1.30 -6.58
N THR A 63 4.04 -1.09 -5.84
CA THR A 63 4.10 -0.85 -4.39
C THR A 63 4.68 -2.03 -3.63
N ARG A 64 4.30 -3.26 -4.00
CA ARG A 64 4.83 -4.49 -3.39
C ARG A 64 6.33 -4.66 -3.62
N ILE A 65 6.82 -4.32 -4.81
CA ILE A 65 8.25 -4.42 -5.14
C ILE A 65 9.05 -3.36 -4.39
N LEU A 66 8.56 -2.11 -4.35
CA LEU A 66 9.21 -1.02 -3.60
C LEU A 66 9.32 -1.35 -2.10
N ASP A 67 8.24 -1.88 -1.52
CA ASP A 67 8.20 -2.33 -0.12
C ASP A 67 9.20 -3.48 0.12
N GLY A 68 9.24 -4.47 -0.78
CA GLY A 68 10.21 -5.56 -0.73
C GLY A 68 11.67 -5.10 -0.80
N LYS A 69 11.95 -4.00 -1.51
CA LYS A 69 13.28 -3.38 -1.59
C LYS A 69 13.55 -2.36 -0.48
N ASN A 70 12.61 -2.17 0.47
CA ASN A 70 12.70 -1.17 1.55
C ASN A 70 12.95 0.26 1.06
N ILE A 71 12.39 0.60 -0.09
CA ILE A 71 12.51 1.93 -0.68
C ILE A 71 11.36 2.79 -0.14
N LYS A 72 11.68 3.98 0.37
CA LYS A 72 10.65 4.94 0.79
C LYS A 72 10.07 5.63 -0.44
N TYR A 73 8.74 5.64 -0.52
CA TYR A 73 7.99 6.30 -1.58
C TYR A 73 6.72 6.94 -1.03
N GLU A 74 6.26 7.96 -1.73
CA GLU A 74 5.00 8.66 -1.49
C GLU A 74 3.99 8.18 -2.53
N LEU A 75 2.91 7.57 -2.07
CA LEU A 75 1.81 7.16 -2.94
C LEU A 75 0.89 8.36 -3.18
N VAL A 76 0.83 8.81 -4.43
CA VAL A 76 0.08 10.01 -4.82
C VAL A 76 -1.16 9.59 -5.59
N ASP A 77 -2.33 9.73 -4.99
CA ASP A 77 -3.58 9.32 -5.62
C ASP A 77 -4.14 10.42 -6.54
N ILE A 78 -4.03 10.23 -7.85
CA ILE A 78 -4.51 11.19 -8.86
C ILE A 78 -6.04 11.28 -8.94
N SER A 79 -6.77 10.41 -8.24
CA SER A 79 -8.24 10.48 -8.21
C SER A 79 -8.77 11.44 -7.14
N GLN A 80 -7.92 11.81 -6.18
CA GLN A 80 -8.25 12.82 -5.18
C GLN A 80 -8.20 14.23 -5.75
N ASP A 81 -7.24 14.52 -6.64
CA ASP A 81 -7.02 15.86 -7.15
C ASP A 81 -6.77 15.89 -8.66
N ASN A 82 -7.45 16.80 -9.37
CA ASN A 82 -7.32 16.91 -10.82
C ASN A 82 -5.95 17.45 -11.25
N ALA A 83 -5.32 18.28 -10.40
CA ALA A 83 -3.98 18.81 -10.65
C ALA A 83 -2.93 17.70 -10.71
N LEU A 84 -3.01 16.70 -9.83
CA LEU A 84 -2.08 15.56 -9.80
C LEU A 84 -2.19 14.70 -11.06
N ARG A 85 -3.41 14.52 -11.57
CA ARG A 85 -3.65 13.83 -12.83
C ARG A 85 -3.03 14.56 -14.01
N GLU A 86 -3.16 15.89 -14.05
CA GLU A 86 -2.56 16.71 -15.10
C GLU A 86 -1.03 16.71 -15.00
N GLU A 87 -0.48 16.85 -13.79
CA GLU A 87 0.95 16.78 -13.52
C GLU A 87 1.53 15.44 -13.99
N MET A 88 0.92 14.32 -13.63
CA MET A 88 1.37 12.99 -14.05
C MET A 88 1.41 12.85 -15.58
N ARG A 89 0.39 13.36 -16.28
CA ARG A 89 0.35 13.36 -17.76
C ARG A 89 1.39 14.29 -18.38
N ALA A 90 1.62 15.44 -17.77
CA ALA A 90 2.64 16.39 -18.21
C ALA A 90 4.06 15.82 -18.01
N LYS A 91 4.32 15.20 -16.85
CA LYS A 91 5.61 14.55 -16.54
C LYS A 91 5.89 13.36 -17.44
N ALA A 92 4.87 12.52 -17.70
CA ALA A 92 4.97 11.41 -18.65
C ALA A 92 5.04 11.89 -20.12
N GLY A 93 4.79 13.18 -20.39
CA GLY A 93 4.74 13.72 -21.75
C GLY A 93 3.64 13.10 -22.62
N ASN A 94 2.66 12.40 -22.02
CA ASN A 94 1.64 11.67 -22.75
C ASN A 94 0.25 11.95 -22.16
N PRO A 95 -0.69 12.51 -22.95
CA PRO A 95 -2.06 12.77 -22.48
C PRO A 95 -2.85 11.49 -22.14
N LYS A 96 -2.39 10.33 -22.62
CA LYS A 96 -2.93 9.00 -22.34
C LYS A 96 -2.10 8.23 -21.30
N ALA A 97 -1.19 8.88 -20.59
CA ALA A 97 -0.48 8.25 -19.48
C ALA A 97 -1.48 7.67 -18.47
N ILE A 98 -1.29 6.39 -18.17
CA ILE A 98 -2.06 5.65 -17.17
C ILE A 98 -1.16 5.37 -15.97
N PRO A 99 -1.71 5.39 -14.75
CA PRO A 99 -0.96 4.92 -13.58
C PRO A 99 -0.68 3.40 -13.71
N PRO A 100 0.40 2.88 -13.09
CA PRO A 100 1.33 3.57 -12.22
C PRO A 100 2.38 4.40 -12.99
N GLN A 101 2.73 5.57 -12.45
CA GLN A 101 3.81 6.40 -12.97
C GLN A 101 4.76 6.75 -11.83
N ILE A 102 6.06 6.57 -12.04
CA ILE A 102 7.08 6.82 -11.01
C ILE A 102 7.85 8.10 -11.34
N VAL A 103 7.93 8.98 -10.36
CA VAL A 103 8.64 10.25 -10.43
C VAL A 103 9.51 10.37 -9.19
N ASN A 104 10.74 10.85 -9.33
CA ASN A 104 11.57 11.22 -8.19
C ASN A 104 11.71 12.75 -8.13
N GLY A 105 11.00 13.36 -7.17
CA GLY A 105 10.91 14.81 -7.03
C GLY A 105 10.31 15.44 -8.27
N ASP A 106 11.17 16.05 -9.09
CA ASP A 106 10.81 16.70 -10.34
C ASP A 106 11.11 15.86 -11.59
N HIS A 107 11.86 14.76 -11.44
CA HIS A 107 12.32 13.93 -12.53
C HIS A 107 11.41 12.74 -12.73
N TYR A 108 10.85 12.62 -13.93
CA TYR A 108 10.13 11.42 -14.34
C TYR A 108 11.11 10.25 -14.48
N CYS A 109 10.87 9.15 -13.76
CA CYS A 109 11.68 7.94 -13.84
C CYS A 109 11.19 7.05 -14.98
N GLY A 110 9.88 6.78 -15.00
CA GLY A 110 9.26 5.93 -16.00
C GLY A 110 7.89 5.40 -15.57
N ASP A 111 7.29 4.64 -16.48
CA ASP A 111 6.05 3.89 -16.29
C ASP A 111 6.33 2.48 -15.73
N TYR A 112 5.28 1.65 -15.70
CA TYR A 112 5.35 0.27 -15.23
C TYR A 112 6.34 -0.60 -16.01
N GLU A 113 6.41 -0.51 -17.34
CA GLU A 113 7.26 -1.39 -18.15
C GLU A 113 8.74 -1.13 -17.83
N LEU A 114 9.12 0.14 -17.81
CA LEU A 114 10.47 0.57 -17.41
C LEU A 114 10.81 0.18 -15.98
N PHE A 115 9.83 0.25 -15.06
CA PHE A 115 10.01 -0.17 -13.68
C PHE A 115 10.30 -1.68 -13.59
N VAL A 116 9.52 -2.52 -14.26
CA VAL A 116 9.73 -3.97 -14.26
C VAL A 116 11.09 -4.32 -14.85
N GLU A 117 11.47 -3.69 -15.96
CA GLU A 117 12.80 -3.90 -16.57
C GLU A 117 13.93 -3.57 -15.57
N ALA A 118 13.83 -2.44 -14.86
CA ALA A 118 14.82 -2.08 -13.84
C ALA A 118 14.84 -3.04 -12.64
N VAL A 119 13.69 -3.64 -12.29
CA VAL A 119 13.59 -4.67 -11.25
C VAL A 119 14.29 -5.95 -11.70
N GLU A 120 14.05 -6.40 -12.93
CA GLU A 120 14.68 -7.59 -13.51
C GLU A 120 16.19 -7.42 -13.65
N GLN A 121 16.65 -6.24 -14.07
CA GLN A 121 18.06 -5.88 -14.18
C GLN A 121 18.73 -5.58 -12.82
N ASN A 122 17.96 -5.55 -11.72
CA ASN A 122 18.42 -5.13 -10.40
C ASN A 122 19.00 -3.70 -10.34
N THR A 123 18.69 -2.85 -11.32
CA THR A 123 19.10 -1.44 -11.44
C THR A 123 18.03 -0.48 -10.91
N LEU A 124 17.08 -0.97 -10.12
CA LEU A 124 15.97 -0.19 -9.58
C LEU A 124 16.41 1.09 -8.86
N GLN A 125 17.50 1.04 -8.08
CA GLN A 125 17.99 2.23 -7.37
C GLN A 125 18.48 3.32 -8.33
N GLU A 126 19.10 2.94 -9.45
CA GLU A 126 19.55 3.88 -10.50
C GLU A 126 18.36 4.42 -11.31
N PHE A 127 17.40 3.55 -11.64
CA PHE A 127 16.15 3.92 -12.32
C PHE A 127 15.40 4.98 -11.51
N LEU A 128 15.29 4.74 -10.20
CA LEU A 128 14.66 5.65 -9.26
C LEU A 128 15.54 6.85 -8.89
N LYS A 129 16.76 6.99 -9.45
CA LYS A 129 17.69 8.09 -9.15
C LYS A 129 18.03 8.24 -7.65
N LEU A 130 18.10 7.12 -6.94
CA LEU A 130 18.43 7.04 -5.50
C LEU A 130 19.93 6.81 -5.24
N ALA A 131 20.66 6.35 -6.26
CA ALA A 131 22.07 5.99 -6.21
C ALA A 131 22.98 7.13 -6.68
#